data_AF-A0A443RXF2-F1
#
_entry.id   AF-A0A443RXF2-F1
#
_cell.length_a   1.000
_cell.length_b   1.000
_cell.length_c   1.000
_cell.angle_alpha   90.00
_cell.angle_beta   90.00
_cell.angle_gamma   90.00
#
_symmetry.space_group_name_H-M   'P 1'
#
loop_
_entity.id
_entity.type
_entity.pdbx_description
1 polymer ?
#
loop_
_entity_poly.entity_id
_entity_poly.type
_entity_poly.pdbx_seq_one_letter_code
_entity_poly.pdbx_strand_id
1 'polypeptide(L)' 'MRYTECWIKESLRLFPPVPIIGRKKHNSFEVDGHLIDKGTSVLVSIRNAHRDE' A
#
# COMPACT_ATOMS: atom_id res chain seq x y z
N MET A 1 -3.96 22.25 -11.67
CA MET A 1 -2.78 22.99 -11.19
C MET A 1 -1.69 21.97 -10.87
N ARG A 2 -0.73 21.73 -11.77
CA ARG A 2 0.19 20.58 -11.65
C ARG A 2 1.04 20.59 -10.36
N TYR A 3 1.56 21.76 -9.98
CA TYR A 3 2.44 21.87 -8.81
C TYR A 3 1.71 21.59 -7.49
N THR A 4 0.49 22.09 -7.35
CA THR A 4 -0.36 21.85 -6.17
C THR A 4 -0.68 20.36 -6.01
N GLU A 5 -0.97 19.66 -7.10
CA GLU A 5 -1.22 18.21 -7.07
C GLU A 5 0.02 17.43 -6.63
N CYS A 6 1.21 17.81 -7.10
CA CYS A 6 2.47 17.20 -6.62
C CYS A 6 2.64 17.41 -5.12
N TRP A 7 2.38 18.62 -4.64
CA TRP A 7 2.51 18.97 -3.22
C TRP A 7 1.56 18.16 -2.32
N ILE A 8 0.30 18.00 -2.77
CA ILE A 8 -0.69 17.18 -2.06
C ILE A 8 -0.24 15.71 -2.02
N LYS A 9 0.19 15.15 -3.16
CA LYS A 9 0.65 13.75 -3.23
C LYS A 9 1.89 13.51 -2.37
N GLU A 10 2.83 14.44 -2.34
CA GLU A 10 4.03 14.32 -1.52
C GLU A 10 3.73 14.43 -0.03
N SER A 11 2.78 15.28 0.35
CA SER A 11 2.27 15.34 1.72
C SER A 11 1.65 14.01 2.14
N LEU A 12 0.87 13.36 1.26
CA LEU A 12 0.28 12.04 1.50
C LEU A 12 1.32 10.91 1.49
N ARG A 13 2.41 11.05 0.72
CA ARG A 13 3.53 10.10 0.73
C ARG A 13 4.20 10.06 2.10
N LEU A 14 4.49 11.23 2.67
CA LEU A 14 5.15 11.37 3.98
C LEU A 14 4.20 11.09 5.15
N PHE A 15 2.98 11.63 5.09
CA PHE A 15 1.98 11.59 6.16
C PHE A 15 0.64 11.00 5.67
N PRO A 16 0.61 9.70 5.31
CA PRO A 16 -0.64 9.07 4.89
C PRO A 16 -1.62 9.04 6.07
N PRO A 17 -2.87 9.52 5.91
CA PRO A 17 -3.90 9.45 6.95
C PRO A 17 -4.24 8.01 7.34
N VAL A 18 -4.12 7.08 6.38
CA VAL A 18 -4.30 5.65 6.58
C VAL A 18 -2.96 4.96 6.31
N PRO A 19 -2.17 4.62 7.35
CA PRO A 19 -0.82 4.09 7.17
C PRO A 19 -0.79 2.60 6.79
N ILE A 20 -1.85 1.84 7.11
CA ILE A 20 -1.97 0.41 6.84
C ILE A 20 -3.37 0.12 6.32
N ILE A 21 -3.48 -0.71 5.29
CA ILE A 21 -4.76 -1.13 4.74
C ILE A 21 -4.88 -2.66 4.67
N GLY A 22 -6.00 -3.18 5.16
CA GLY A 22 -6.32 -4.60 5.12
C GLY A 22 -7.13 -4.99 3.89
N ARG A 23 -6.81 -6.16 3.31
CA ARG A 23 -7.56 -6.78 2.21
C ARG A 23 -7.69 -8.27 2.45
N LYS A 24 -8.90 -8.82 2.35
CA LYS A 24 -9.12 -10.26 2.33
C LYS A 24 -9.06 -10.77 0.89
N LYS A 25 -8.26 -11.80 0.65
CA LYS A 25 -8.06 -12.34 -0.70
C LYS A 25 -9.15 -13.34 -1.05
N HIS A 26 -9.76 -13.16 -2.22
CA HIS A 26 -10.76 -14.08 -2.75
C HIS A 26 -10.13 -15.21 -3.55
N ASN A 27 -9.06 -14.89 -4.28
CA ASN A 27 -8.28 -15.83 -5.09
C ASN A 27 -6.83 -15.87 -4.58
N SER A 28 -6.17 -17.00 -4.79
CA SER A 28 -4.73 -17.14 -4.55
C SER A 28 -3.93 -16.35 -5.58
N PHE A 29 -2.83 -15.74 -5.14
CA PHE A 29 -1.93 -14.96 -6.01
C PHE A 29 -0.52 -15.00 -5.43
N GLU A 30 0.47 -14.78 -6.30
CA GLU A 30 1.88 -14.80 -5.93
C GLU A 30 2.41 -13.38 -5.70
N VAL A 31 3.22 -13.20 -4.65
CA VAL A 31 3.94 -11.96 -4.34
C VAL A 31 5.36 -12.33 -3.94
N ASP A 32 6.36 -11.77 -4.60
CA ASP A 32 7.79 -12.01 -4.32
C ASP A 32 8.16 -13.50 -4.21
N GLY A 33 7.58 -14.35 -5.07
CA GLY A 33 7.81 -15.80 -5.04
C GLY A 33 7.00 -16.56 -3.98
N HIS A 34 6.18 -15.87 -3.18
CA HIS A 34 5.34 -16.46 -2.16
C HIS A 34 3.88 -16.55 -2.63
N LEU A 35 3.34 -17.76 -2.62
CA LEU A 35 1.91 -17.98 -2.89
C LEU A 35 1.09 -17.59 -1.67
N ILE A 36 0.21 -16.61 -1.84
CA ILE A 36 -0.77 -16.22 -0.83
C ILE A 36 -2.10 -16.88 -1.16
N ASP A 37 -2.57 -17.75 -0.26
CA ASP A 37 -3.80 -18.50 -0.44
C ASP A 37 -5.08 -17.66 -0.34
N LYS A 38 -6.15 -18.19 -0.94
CA LYS A 38 -7.50 -17.64 -0.80
C LYS A 38 -7.93 -17.61 0.67
N GLY A 39 -8.65 -16.56 1.05
CA GLY A 39 -9.13 -16.35 2.41
C GLY A 39 -8.13 -15.65 3.34
N THR A 40 -6.87 -15.52 2.94
CA THR A 40 -5.83 -14.81 3.72
C THR A 40 -6.11 -13.32 3.79
N SER A 41 -5.93 -12.75 4.99
CA SER A 41 -5.97 -11.30 5.21
C SER A 41 -4.58 -10.71 5.00
N VAL A 42 -4.43 -9.91 3.95
CA VAL A 42 -3.19 -9.20 3.62
C VAL A 42 -3.25 -7.80 4.21
N LEU A 43 -2.21 -7.41 4.94
CA LEU A 43 -2.01 -6.05 5.41
C LEU A 43 -0.95 -5.38 4.55
N VAL A 44 -1.29 -4.25 3.94
CA VAL A 44 -0.38 -3.44 3.14
C VAL A 44 0.02 -2.21 3.95
N SER A 45 1.30 -2.08 4.28
CA SER A 45 1.83 -0.90 4.96
C SER A 45 2.15 0.19 3.94
N ILE A 46 1.21 1.12 3.74
CA ILE A 46 1.38 2.27 2.84
C ILE A 46 2.53 3.16 3.31
N ARG A 47 2.67 3.34 4.64
CA ARG A 47 3.73 4.16 5.22
C ARG A 47 5.14 3.63 4.89
N ASN A 48 5.32 2.32 4.98
CA ASN A 48 6.62 1.68 4.73
C ASN A 48 6.90 1.61 3.23
N ALA A 49 5.90 1.26 2.42
CA ALA A 49 6.04 1.24 0.96
C ALA A 49 6.47 2.59 0.38
N HIS A 50 6.07 3.70 1.00
CA HIS A 50 6.48 5.05 0.60
C HIS A 50 7.84 5.51 1.14
N ARG A 51 8.49 4.72 2.00
CA ARG A 51 9.79 4.99 2.67
C ARG A 51 10.85 3.92 2.38
N ASP A 52 10.58 3.05 1.42
CA ASP A 52 11.55 2.07 0.90
C ASP A 52 12.72 2.83 0.24
N GLU A 53 13.96 2.45 0.55
CA GLU A 53 15.21 3.06 0.03
C GLU A 53 15.70 2.33 -1.22
#